data_AF-A0A2V6KBB9-F1
#
_entry.id   AF-A0A2V6KBB9-F1
#
_cell.length_a   1.000
_cell.length_b   1.000
_cell.length_c   1.000
_cell.angle_alpha   90.00
_cell.angle_beta   90.00
_cell.angle_gamma   90.00
#
_symmetry.space_group_name_H-M   'P 1'
#
loop_
_entity.id
_entity.type
_entity.pdbx_description
1 polymer ?
#
loop_
_entity_poly.entity_id
_entity_poly.type
_entity_poly.pdbx_seq_one_letter_code
_entity_poly.pdbx_strand_id
1 'polypeptide(L)'
;MNKPEKRNLLAGIFITALVAIAYQEMVNAVRESVREHGITFGTTALVIIFFVTTIRFLVGNQLHLISERVQSMPGLLWFYDLLIILGQTVAMMFLGGLASLELSLRLQIAFLDILVVVFVLDIFWILSQWALGRLFSKCKRDSVPWGWLYLNIGMVAVLIIPYAIWGKGPMYSNLGLALILAANVLAFMVDVFLLDYFDVM
;
A
#
# COMPACT_ATOMS: atom_id res chain seq x y z
N MET A 1 -3.53 -31.57 0.56
CA MET A 1 -3.02 -30.19 0.42
C MET A 1 -2.12 -29.90 1.59
N ASN A 2 -0.83 -29.71 1.33
CA ASN A 2 0.17 -29.45 2.37
C ASN A 2 -0.03 -28.04 2.95
N LYS A 3 0.46 -27.81 4.18
CA LYS A 3 0.30 -26.51 4.89
C LYS A 3 0.67 -25.29 4.02
N PRO A 4 1.77 -25.31 3.23
CA PRO A 4 2.12 -24.18 2.36
C PRO A 4 1.13 -23.95 1.22
N GLU A 5 0.67 -25.01 0.57
CA GLU A 5 -0.32 -24.93 -0.52
C GLU A 5 -1.62 -24.29 -0.02
N LYS A 6 -2.09 -24.66 1.18
CA LYS A 6 -3.28 -24.07 1.79
C LYS A 6 -3.11 -22.57 2.02
N ARG A 7 -1.95 -22.16 2.53
CA ARG A 7 -1.63 -20.76 2.83
C ARG A 7 -1.56 -19.93 1.55
N ASN A 8 -0.90 -20.45 0.51
CA ASN A 8 -0.81 -19.79 -0.80
C ASN A 8 -2.19 -19.61 -1.43
N LEU A 9 -3.04 -20.64 -1.38
CA LEU A 9 -4.40 -20.56 -1.89
C LEU A 9 -5.22 -19.50 -1.15
N LEU A 10 -5.17 -19.49 0.18
CA LEU A 10 -5.92 -18.51 0.99
C LEU A 10 -5.42 -17.09 0.75
N ALA A 11 -4.10 -16.85 0.82
CA ALA A 11 -3.52 -15.53 0.58
C ALA A 11 -3.85 -15.03 -0.84
N GLY A 12 -3.69 -15.89 -1.85
CA GLY A 12 -4.00 -15.58 -3.24
C GLY A 12 -5.46 -15.17 -3.42
N ILE A 13 -6.41 -15.98 -2.94
CA ILE A 13 -7.85 -15.71 -3.10
C ILE A 13 -8.25 -14.40 -2.40
N PHE A 14 -7.92 -14.25 -1.12
CA PHE A 14 -8.38 -13.10 -0.35
C PHE A 14 -7.78 -11.79 -0.86
N ILE A 15 -6.47 -11.73 -1.09
CA ILE A 15 -5.82 -10.50 -1.53
C ILE A 15 -6.28 -10.13 -2.94
N THR A 16 -6.38 -11.10 -3.87
CA THR A 16 -6.86 -10.82 -5.23
C THR A 16 -8.29 -10.30 -5.22
N ALA A 17 -9.18 -10.91 -4.43
CA ALA A 17 -10.57 -10.47 -4.31
C ALA A 17 -10.67 -9.05 -3.74
N LEU A 18 -9.93 -8.74 -2.66
CA LEU A 18 -9.97 -7.41 -2.04
C LEU A 18 -9.34 -6.34 -2.96
N VAL A 19 -8.29 -6.68 -3.70
CA VAL A 19 -7.70 -5.77 -4.68
C VAL A 19 -8.64 -5.52 -5.85
N ALA A 20 -9.34 -6.55 -6.35
CA ALA A 20 -10.37 -6.36 -7.37
C ALA A 20 -11.48 -5.41 -6.90
N ILE A 21 -11.91 -5.52 -5.65
CA ILE A 21 -12.87 -4.57 -5.05
C ILE A 21 -12.28 -3.15 -5.00
N ALA A 22 -11.02 -3.00 -4.58
CA ALA A 22 -10.36 -1.69 -4.56
C ALA A 22 -10.30 -1.03 -5.95
N TYR A 23 -10.03 -1.82 -7.00
CA TYR A 23 -10.09 -1.34 -8.38
C TYR A 23 -11.50 -0.95 -8.81
N GLN A 24 -12.52 -1.70 -8.39
CA GLN A 24 -13.91 -1.36 -8.67
C GLN A 24 -14.31 -0.02 -8.03
N GLU A 25 -13.93 0.21 -6.77
CA GLU A 25 -14.16 1.49 -6.08
C GLU A 25 -13.47 2.66 -6.80
N MET A 26 -12.24 2.46 -7.26
CA MET A 26 -11.54 3.45 -8.08
C MET A 26 -12.26 3.75 -9.38
N VAL A 27 -12.71 2.72 -10.11
CA VAL A 27 -13.45 2.92 -11.37
C VAL A 27 -14.76 3.69 -11.14
N ASN A 28 -15.46 3.43 -10.03
CA ASN A 28 -16.68 4.15 -9.68
C ASN A 28 -16.38 5.65 -9.45
N ALA A 29 -15.40 5.97 -8.60
CA ALA A 29 -15.01 7.35 -8.30
C ALA A 29 -14.54 8.12 -9.55
N VAL A 30 -13.74 7.48 -10.41
CA VAL A 30 -13.25 8.08 -11.65
C VAL A 30 -14.37 8.30 -12.65
N ARG A 31 -15.29 7.33 -12.79
CA ARG A 31 -16.42 7.45 -13.71
C ARG A 31 -17.30 8.65 -13.34
N GLU A 32 -17.56 8.87 -12.06
CA GLU A 32 -18.33 10.02 -11.57
C GLU A 32 -17.59 11.33 -11.86
N SER A 33 -16.29 11.42 -11.51
CA SER A 33 -15.47 12.60 -11.79
C SER A 33 -15.44 12.94 -13.29
N VAL A 34 -15.23 11.94 -14.16
CA VAL A 34 -15.18 12.13 -15.63
C VAL A 34 -16.52 12.56 -16.20
N ARG A 35 -17.65 12.07 -15.66
CA ARG A 35 -18.98 12.48 -16.10
C ARG A 35 -19.27 13.94 -15.75
N GLU A 36 -18.84 14.40 -14.59
CA GLU A 36 -19.14 15.75 -14.10
C GLU A 36 -18.14 16.81 -14.61
N HIS A 37 -16.85 16.48 -14.69
CA HIS A 37 -15.77 17.45 -14.91
C HIS A 37 -14.89 17.12 -16.12
N GLY A 38 -15.14 16.00 -16.79
CA GLY A 38 -14.28 15.50 -17.87
C GLY A 38 -12.97 14.89 -17.35
N ILE A 39 -12.06 14.58 -18.28
CA ILE A 39 -10.74 14.03 -17.93
C ILE A 39 -9.82 15.19 -17.53
N THR A 40 -9.46 15.24 -16.25
CA THR A 40 -8.52 16.23 -15.71
C THR A 40 -7.17 15.58 -15.39
N PHE A 41 -6.10 16.39 -15.40
CA PHE A 41 -4.77 15.93 -15.00
C PHE A 41 -4.77 15.40 -13.55
N GLY A 42 -5.42 16.12 -12.62
CA GLY A 42 -5.40 15.72 -11.22
C GLY A 42 -6.09 14.38 -10.98
N THR A 43 -7.28 14.15 -11.54
CA THR A 43 -7.95 12.84 -11.44
C THR A 43 -7.10 11.75 -12.07
N THR A 44 -6.50 12.00 -13.24
CA THR A 44 -5.58 11.04 -13.90
C THR A 44 -4.37 10.72 -13.02
N ALA A 45 -3.75 11.73 -12.41
CA ALA A 45 -2.59 11.56 -11.53
C ALA A 45 -2.94 10.73 -10.29
N LEU A 46 -4.08 10.99 -9.64
CA LEU A 46 -4.55 10.21 -8.50
C LEU A 46 -4.82 8.76 -8.87
N VAL A 47 -5.40 8.50 -10.05
CA VAL A 47 -5.60 7.14 -10.57
C VAL A 47 -4.28 6.41 -10.77
N ILE A 48 -3.28 7.07 -11.35
CA ILE A 48 -1.97 6.44 -11.56
C ILE A 48 -1.28 6.19 -10.21
N ILE A 49 -1.33 7.14 -9.27
CA ILE A 49 -0.79 6.95 -7.91
C ILE A 49 -1.48 5.77 -7.22
N PHE A 50 -2.80 5.67 -7.32
CA PHE A 50 -3.57 4.54 -6.79
C PHE A 50 -3.11 3.22 -7.43
N PHE A 51 -3.04 3.17 -8.76
CA PHE A 51 -2.67 1.99 -9.52
C PHE A 51 -1.28 1.49 -9.13
N VAL A 52 -0.29 2.39 -9.17
CA VAL A 52 1.10 2.08 -8.83
C VAL A 52 1.23 1.64 -7.37
N THR A 53 0.58 2.33 -6.44
CA THR A 53 0.55 1.93 -5.02
C THR A 53 -0.09 0.55 -4.84
N THR A 54 -1.20 0.28 -5.51
CA THR A 54 -1.92 -0.99 -5.42
C THR A 54 -1.08 -2.14 -5.94
N ILE A 55 -0.43 -2.00 -7.10
CA ILE A 55 0.46 -3.04 -7.63
C ILE A 55 1.66 -3.24 -6.70
N ARG A 56 2.28 -2.15 -6.23
CA ARG A 56 3.42 -2.22 -5.31
C ARG A 56 3.10 -3.09 -4.08
N PHE A 57 1.99 -2.77 -3.41
CA PHE A 57 1.56 -3.52 -2.23
C PHE A 57 1.06 -4.92 -2.58
N LEU A 58 0.36 -5.11 -3.70
CA LEU A 58 -0.10 -6.44 -4.14
C LEU A 58 1.08 -7.38 -4.36
N VAL A 59 2.06 -6.96 -5.17
CA VAL A 59 3.24 -7.77 -5.50
C VAL A 59 4.05 -8.04 -4.24
N GLY A 60 4.36 -6.99 -3.46
CA GLY A 60 5.09 -7.13 -2.21
C GLY A 60 4.40 -8.09 -1.25
N ASN A 61 3.14 -7.86 -0.92
CA ASN A 61 2.40 -8.67 0.05
C ASN A 61 2.20 -10.12 -0.41
N GLN A 62 1.99 -10.36 -1.71
CA GLN A 62 1.94 -11.71 -2.25
C GLN A 62 3.29 -12.40 -2.10
N LEU A 63 4.38 -11.78 -2.56
CA LEU A 63 5.73 -12.34 -2.47
C LEU A 63 6.13 -12.62 -1.01
N HIS A 64 5.80 -11.72 -0.08
CA HIS A 64 6.04 -11.92 1.34
C HIS A 64 5.32 -13.16 1.87
N LEU A 65 4.01 -13.26 1.62
CA LEU A 65 3.20 -14.34 2.16
C LEU A 65 3.53 -15.71 1.56
N ILE A 66 3.99 -15.77 0.31
CA ILE A 66 4.36 -17.04 -0.35
C ILE A 66 5.84 -17.41 -0.13
N SER A 67 6.66 -16.51 0.39
CA SER A 67 8.09 -16.78 0.64
C SER A 67 8.29 -17.99 1.55
N GLU A 68 9.31 -18.80 1.28
CA GLU A 68 9.60 -20.01 2.05
C GLU A 68 9.76 -19.73 3.55
N ARG A 69 10.38 -18.59 3.87
CA ARG A 69 10.60 -18.13 5.24
C ARG A 69 9.28 -17.92 5.97
N VAL A 70 8.31 -17.25 5.36
CA VAL A 70 6.99 -16.98 5.95
C VAL A 70 6.12 -18.24 5.96
N GLN A 71 6.27 -19.10 4.97
CA GLN A 71 5.55 -20.39 4.88
C GLN A 71 5.99 -21.40 5.94
N SER A 72 7.26 -21.38 6.35
CA SER A 72 7.77 -22.24 7.43
C SER A 72 7.40 -21.74 8.84
N MET A 73 7.00 -20.47 9.00
CA MET A 73 6.64 -19.88 10.29
C MET A 73 5.43 -20.55 10.99
N PRO A 74 5.34 -20.43 12.33
CA PRO A 74 4.16 -20.79 13.11
C PRO A 74 2.84 -20.27 12.52
N GLY A 75 1.76 -21.04 12.74
CA GLY A 75 0.39 -20.72 12.32
C GLY A 75 0.00 -19.26 12.56
N LEU A 76 0.20 -18.84 13.81
CA LEU A 76 -0.24 -17.54 14.33
C LEU A 76 0.53 -16.36 13.74
N LEU A 77 1.84 -16.49 13.50
CA LEU A 77 2.63 -15.39 12.92
C LEU A 77 2.26 -15.14 11.46
N TRP A 78 2.07 -16.22 10.70
CA TRP A 78 1.57 -16.13 9.34
C TRP A 78 0.17 -15.51 9.28
N PHE A 79 -0.72 -15.94 10.19
CA PHE A 79 -2.08 -15.40 10.26
C PHE A 79 -2.10 -13.92 10.68
N TYR A 80 -1.19 -13.51 11.56
CA TYR A 80 -0.98 -12.11 11.91
C TYR A 80 -0.61 -11.27 10.69
N ASP A 81 0.36 -11.72 9.88
CA ASP A 81 0.75 -11.02 8.65
C ASP A 81 -0.41 -10.93 7.67
N LEU A 82 -1.13 -12.04 7.47
CA LEU A 82 -2.32 -12.07 6.62
C LEU A 82 -3.35 -11.03 7.08
N LEU A 83 -3.72 -10.99 8.37
CA LEU A 83 -4.72 -10.06 8.87
C LEU A 83 -4.33 -8.58 8.66
N ILE A 84 -3.06 -8.25 8.89
CA ILE A 84 -2.57 -6.89 8.66
C ILE A 84 -2.64 -6.53 7.18
N ILE A 85 -2.20 -7.44 6.29
CA ILE A 85 -2.27 -7.26 4.84
C ILE A 85 -3.73 -7.11 4.36
N LEU A 86 -4.66 -7.91 4.89
CA LEU A 86 -6.09 -7.76 4.59
C LEU A 86 -6.58 -6.38 5.04
N GLY A 87 -6.21 -5.92 6.25
CA GLY A 87 -6.53 -4.58 6.73
C GLY A 87 -5.98 -3.46 5.84
N GLN A 88 -4.74 -3.60 5.36
CA GLN A 88 -4.15 -2.67 4.39
C GLN A 88 -4.93 -2.67 3.06
N THR A 89 -5.33 -3.83 2.54
CA THR A 89 -6.14 -3.89 1.32
C THR A 89 -7.54 -3.26 1.49
N VAL A 90 -8.11 -3.29 2.70
CA VAL A 90 -9.34 -2.54 3.00
C VAL A 90 -9.07 -1.03 2.96
N ALA A 91 -7.95 -0.55 3.52
CA ALA A 91 -7.56 0.86 3.39
C ALA A 91 -7.37 1.28 1.91
N MET A 92 -6.86 0.37 1.07
CA MET A 92 -6.75 0.60 -0.38
C MET A 92 -8.12 0.75 -1.06
N MET A 93 -9.19 0.09 -0.59
CA MET A 93 -10.53 0.31 -1.14
C MET A 93 -11.00 1.75 -0.93
N PHE A 94 -10.79 2.29 0.27
CA PHE A 94 -11.08 3.71 0.55
C PHE A 94 -10.22 4.63 -0.30
N LEU A 95 -8.94 4.29 -0.50
CA LEU A 95 -8.06 5.05 -1.39
C LEU A 95 -8.61 5.09 -2.81
N GLY A 96 -9.08 3.94 -3.31
CA GLY A 96 -9.72 3.83 -4.63
C GLY A 96 -10.97 4.71 -4.74
N GLY A 97 -11.88 4.62 -3.76
CA GLY A 97 -13.10 5.43 -3.71
C GLY A 97 -12.85 6.95 -3.62
N LEU A 98 -11.61 7.37 -3.31
CA LEU A 98 -11.20 8.77 -3.26
C LEU A 98 -10.36 9.22 -4.48
N ALA A 99 -10.23 8.40 -5.52
CA ALA A 99 -9.46 8.68 -6.73
C ALA A 99 -10.12 9.74 -7.66
N SER A 100 -10.61 10.83 -7.08
CA SER A 100 -11.14 12.02 -7.73
C SER A 100 -10.52 13.25 -7.07
N LEU A 101 -10.05 14.18 -7.91
CA LEU A 101 -9.49 15.46 -7.43
C LEU A 101 -10.54 16.28 -6.68
N GLU A 102 -11.73 16.37 -7.26
CA GLU A 102 -12.81 17.22 -6.78
C GLU A 102 -13.33 16.73 -5.42
N LEU A 103 -13.51 15.42 -5.28
CA LEU A 103 -13.88 14.79 -4.02
C LEU A 103 -12.80 15.02 -2.96
N SER A 104 -11.53 14.81 -3.34
CA SER A 104 -10.39 14.98 -2.45
C SER A 104 -10.22 16.41 -1.95
N LEU A 105 -10.55 17.43 -2.75
CA LEU A 105 -10.49 18.83 -2.31
C LEU A 105 -11.57 19.16 -1.28
N ARG A 106 -12.77 18.59 -1.40
CA ARG A 106 -13.94 18.88 -0.55
C ARG A 106 -13.92 18.18 0.81
N LEU A 107 -13.39 16.97 0.90
CA LEU A 107 -13.42 16.16 2.12
C LEU A 107 -12.34 16.55 3.13
N GLN A 108 -12.59 16.35 4.43
CA GLN A 108 -11.55 16.54 5.45
C GLN A 108 -10.47 15.46 5.38
N ILE A 109 -10.88 14.21 5.17
CA ILE A 109 -10.00 13.07 4.91
C ILE A 109 -10.08 12.77 3.42
N ALA A 110 -8.97 12.96 2.73
CA ALA A 110 -8.87 12.89 1.28
C ALA A 110 -7.90 11.79 0.83
N PHE A 111 -7.73 11.65 -0.48
CA PHE A 111 -6.90 10.61 -1.08
C PHE A 111 -5.48 10.53 -0.48
N LEU A 112 -4.78 11.67 -0.39
CA LEU A 112 -3.42 11.71 0.14
C LEU A 112 -3.35 11.33 1.63
N ASP A 113 -4.42 11.59 2.40
CA ASP A 113 -4.49 11.20 3.82
C ASP A 113 -4.59 9.67 3.94
N ILE A 114 -5.46 9.04 3.13
CA ILE A 114 -5.57 7.58 3.10
C ILE A 114 -4.26 6.95 2.58
N LEU A 115 -3.60 7.59 1.61
CA LEU A 115 -2.31 7.12 1.11
C LEU A 115 -1.23 7.12 2.22
N VAL A 116 -1.20 8.17 3.05
CA VAL A 116 -0.33 8.20 4.25
C VAL A 116 -0.71 7.07 5.21
N VAL A 117 -2.00 6.85 5.47
CA VAL A 117 -2.46 5.76 6.35
C VAL A 117 -1.98 4.40 5.86
N VAL A 118 -2.06 4.12 4.55
CA VAL A 118 -1.57 2.86 3.97
C VAL A 118 -0.07 2.66 4.26
N PHE A 119 0.76 3.67 4.01
CA PHE A 119 2.20 3.57 4.28
C PHE A 119 2.51 3.45 5.78
N VAL A 120 1.77 4.17 6.63
CA VAL A 120 1.95 4.14 8.08
C VAL A 120 1.54 2.79 8.67
N LEU A 121 0.46 2.18 8.18
CA LEU A 121 0.07 0.82 8.58
C LEU A 121 1.17 -0.19 8.28
N ASP A 122 1.84 -0.06 7.14
CA ASP A 122 2.96 -0.92 6.77
C ASP A 122 4.20 -0.69 7.65
N ILE A 123 4.54 0.57 7.92
CA ILE A 123 5.59 0.95 8.87
C ILE A 123 5.34 0.29 10.24
N PHE A 124 4.12 0.43 10.77
CA PHE A 124 3.77 -0.16 12.05
C PHE A 124 3.81 -1.68 12.03
N TRP A 125 3.40 -2.30 10.93
CA TRP A 125 3.51 -3.75 10.76
C TRP A 125 4.96 -4.23 10.80
N ILE A 126 5.88 -3.57 10.10
CA ILE A 126 7.29 -3.98 10.09
C ILE A 126 7.92 -3.77 11.48
N LEU A 127 7.62 -2.64 12.13
CA LEU A 127 8.10 -2.35 13.48
C LEU A 127 7.52 -3.32 14.53
N SER A 128 6.26 -3.73 14.38
CA SER A 128 5.63 -4.69 15.29
C SER A 128 6.26 -6.08 15.17
N GLN A 129 6.64 -6.51 13.96
CA GLN A 129 7.37 -7.78 13.76
C GLN A 129 8.68 -7.79 14.53
N TRP A 130 9.46 -6.70 14.42
CA TRP A 130 10.71 -6.55 15.16
C TRP A 130 10.48 -6.51 16.67
N ALA A 131 9.51 -5.73 17.14
CA ALA A 131 9.19 -5.60 18.55
C ALA A 131 8.72 -6.94 19.15
N LEU A 132 7.82 -7.65 18.48
CA LEU A 132 7.33 -8.97 18.90
C LEU A 132 8.47 -10.00 18.94
N GLY A 133 9.39 -9.98 17.98
CA GLY A 133 10.55 -10.86 17.99
C GLY A 133 11.54 -10.56 19.13
N ARG A 134 11.59 -9.32 19.60
CA ARG A 134 12.42 -8.91 20.75
C ARG A 134 11.76 -9.22 22.09
N LEU A 135 10.43 -9.12 22.18
CA LEU A 135 9.66 -9.41 23.40
C LEU A 135 9.39 -10.89 23.61
N PHE A 136 9.19 -11.65 22.52
CA PHE A 136 8.84 -13.07 22.57
C PHE A 136 9.77 -13.88 21.66
N SER A 137 10.61 -14.73 22.25
CA SER A 137 11.56 -15.56 21.50
C SER A 137 10.89 -16.49 20.47
N LYS A 138 9.65 -16.93 20.74
CA LYS A 138 8.82 -17.73 19.82
C LYS A 138 8.32 -16.96 18.59
N CYS A 139 8.37 -15.63 18.63
CA CYS A 139 7.97 -14.73 17.55
C CYS A 139 9.17 -14.16 16.79
N LYS A 140 10.39 -14.58 17.14
CA LYS A 140 11.61 -14.11 16.46
C LYS A 140 11.59 -14.56 15.01
N ARG A 141 11.78 -13.62 14.10
CA ARG A 141 11.86 -13.84 12.66
C ARG A 141 13.32 -13.75 12.22
N ASP A 142 13.69 -14.56 11.24
CA ASP A 142 15.05 -14.58 10.71
C ASP A 142 15.37 -13.35 9.85
N SER A 143 14.35 -12.76 9.24
CA SER A 143 14.46 -11.52 8.47
C SER A 143 13.22 -10.66 8.64
N VAL A 144 13.42 -9.35 8.74
CA VAL A 144 12.40 -8.31 8.77
C VAL A 144 12.67 -7.42 7.54
N PRO A 145 11.65 -7.06 6.74
CA PRO A 145 11.84 -6.33 5.47
C PRO A 145 12.15 -4.84 5.73
N TRP A 146 13.35 -4.54 6.22
CA TRP A 146 13.73 -3.17 6.63
C TRP A 146 13.73 -2.15 5.49
N GLY A 147 14.04 -2.54 4.27
CA GLY A 147 14.03 -1.56 3.19
C GLY A 147 12.60 -1.14 2.78
N TRP A 148 11.57 -1.96 3.00
CA TRP A 148 10.16 -1.52 2.90
C TRP A 148 9.85 -0.45 3.92
N LEU A 149 10.34 -0.61 5.16
CA LEU A 149 10.20 0.41 6.19
C LEU A 149 10.81 1.73 5.75
N TYR A 150 12.07 1.74 5.27
CA TYR A 150 12.73 2.96 4.84
C TYR A 150 12.02 3.62 3.65
N LEU A 151 11.57 2.82 2.69
CA LEU A 151 10.88 3.31 1.50
C LEU A 151 9.52 3.92 1.87
N ASN A 152 8.76 3.27 2.75
CA ASN A 152 7.48 3.78 3.23
C ASN A 152 7.63 5.00 4.14
N ILE A 153 8.66 5.07 4.99
CA ILE A 153 9.00 6.29 5.75
C ILE A 153 9.31 7.43 4.78
N GLY A 154 10.09 7.17 3.73
CA GLY A 154 10.40 8.15 2.69
C GLY A 154 9.13 8.68 2.00
N MET A 155 8.21 7.78 1.63
CA MET A 155 6.93 8.17 1.03
C MET A 155 6.06 8.98 1.99
N VAL A 156 6.00 8.62 3.26
CA VAL A 156 5.31 9.40 4.29
C VAL A 156 5.94 10.79 4.42
N ALA A 157 7.27 10.91 4.42
CA ALA A 157 7.96 12.19 4.48
C ALA A 157 7.66 13.08 3.26
N VAL A 158 7.64 12.50 2.05
CA VAL A 158 7.27 13.20 0.80
C VAL A 158 5.84 13.73 0.85
N LEU A 159 4.93 13.08 1.59
CA LEU A 159 3.55 13.53 1.73
C LEU A 159 3.38 14.52 2.89
N ILE A 160 3.90 14.22 4.07
CA ILE A 160 3.67 15.01 5.29
C ILE A 160 4.48 16.30 5.32
N ILE A 161 5.76 16.29 4.90
CA ILE A 161 6.60 17.50 5.00
C ILE A 161 6.03 18.63 4.12
N PRO A 162 5.75 18.40 2.82
CA PRO A 162 5.17 19.46 1.99
C PRO A 162 3.75 19.82 2.42
N TYR A 163 2.96 18.87 2.92
CA TYR A 163 1.63 19.16 3.48
C TYR A 163 1.72 20.08 4.70
N ALA A 164 2.69 19.88 5.59
CA ALA A 164 2.89 20.72 6.77
C ALA A 164 3.35 22.14 6.41
N ILE A 165 4.11 22.29 5.32
CA ILE A 165 4.67 23.60 4.90
C ILE A 165 3.68 24.38 4.02
N TRP A 166 3.02 23.71 3.07
CA TRP A 166 2.19 24.34 2.04
C TRP A 166 0.69 24.17 2.27
N GLY A 167 0.29 23.23 3.13
CA GLY A 167 -1.11 22.87 3.35
C GLY A 167 -1.69 22.01 2.21
N LYS A 168 -2.99 21.69 2.35
CA LYS A 168 -3.69 20.76 1.47
C LYS A 168 -3.82 21.23 0.02
N GLY A 169 -4.19 22.50 -0.20
CA GLY A 169 -4.48 23.02 -1.54
C GLY A 169 -3.31 22.85 -2.53
N PRO A 170 -2.10 23.34 -2.19
CA PRO A 170 -0.93 23.18 -3.05
C PRO A 170 -0.53 21.73 -3.34
N MET A 171 -0.81 20.78 -2.43
CA MET A 171 -0.54 19.35 -2.64
C MET A 171 -1.39 18.76 -3.78
N TYR A 172 -2.62 19.25 -3.95
CA TYR A 172 -3.53 18.86 -5.02
C TYR A 172 -3.39 19.73 -6.29
N SER A 173 -2.41 20.63 -6.35
CA SER A 173 -2.07 21.35 -7.58
C SER A 173 -1.42 20.40 -8.60
N ASN A 174 -1.40 20.79 -9.88
CA ASN A 174 -0.73 20.00 -10.92
C ASN A 174 0.74 19.70 -10.59
N LEU A 175 1.47 20.68 -10.04
CA LEU A 175 2.87 20.50 -9.65
C LEU A 175 2.99 19.55 -8.45
N GLY A 176 2.15 19.73 -7.42
CA GLY A 176 2.15 18.86 -6.24
C GLY A 176 1.87 17.40 -6.61
N LEU A 177 0.82 17.16 -7.39
CA LEU A 177 0.46 15.82 -7.86
C LEU A 177 1.52 15.22 -8.79
N ALA A 178 2.16 16.02 -9.65
CA ALA A 178 3.26 15.55 -10.49
C ALA A 178 4.47 15.07 -9.65
N LEU A 179 4.83 15.81 -8.60
CA LEU A 179 5.92 15.43 -7.70
C LEU A 179 5.58 14.16 -6.90
N ILE A 180 4.35 14.07 -6.37
CA ILE A 180 3.89 12.88 -5.64
C ILE A 180 3.85 11.67 -6.56
N LEU A 181 3.34 11.83 -7.78
CA LEU A 181 3.33 10.78 -8.81
C LEU A 181 4.75 10.30 -9.13
N ALA A 182 5.68 11.22 -9.38
CA ALA A 182 7.07 10.88 -9.65
C ALA A 182 7.70 10.11 -8.48
N ALA A 183 7.51 10.58 -7.25
CA ALA A 183 7.99 9.88 -6.06
C ALA A 183 7.36 8.48 -5.92
N ASN A 184 6.06 8.34 -6.16
CA ASN A 184 5.34 7.07 -6.07
C ASN A 184 5.81 6.06 -7.13
N VAL A 185 6.05 6.51 -8.36
CA VAL A 185 6.63 5.68 -9.43
C VAL A 185 8.06 5.27 -9.09
N LEU A 186 8.91 6.19 -8.61
CA LEU A 186 10.27 5.85 -8.19
C LEU A 186 10.27 4.84 -7.04
N ALA A 187 9.42 5.04 -6.04
CA ALA A 187 9.21 4.11 -4.94
C ALA A 187 8.82 2.72 -5.43
N PHE A 188 7.87 2.63 -6.37
CA PHE A 188 7.49 1.37 -7.01
C PHE A 188 8.67 0.73 -7.75
N MET A 189 9.43 1.51 -8.52
CA MET A 189 10.58 0.99 -9.28
C MET A 189 11.64 0.41 -8.34
N VAL A 190 11.95 1.12 -7.26
CA VAL A 190 12.92 0.67 -6.25
C VAL A 190 12.41 -0.60 -5.56
N ASP A 191 11.14 -0.64 -5.18
CA ASP A 191 10.56 -1.79 -4.47
C ASP A 191 10.49 -3.06 -5.33
N VAL A 192 9.95 -2.94 -6.55
CA VAL A 192 9.65 -4.10 -7.39
C VAL A 192 10.87 -4.60 -8.16
N PHE A 193 11.80 -3.73 -8.54
CA PHE A 193 12.94 -4.12 -9.40
C PHE A 193 14.31 -4.09 -8.72
N LEU A 194 14.49 -3.32 -7.64
CA LEU A 194 15.81 -3.14 -7.04
C LEU A 194 15.96 -3.82 -5.67
N LEU A 195 14.84 -4.07 -4.99
CA LEU A 195 14.87 -4.69 -3.67
C LEU A 195 14.50 -6.17 -3.77
N ASP A 196 15.50 -7.02 -3.98
CA ASP A 196 15.37 -8.47 -3.89
C ASP A 196 15.24 -8.92 -2.42
N TYR A 197 14.01 -8.90 -1.88
CA TYR A 197 13.77 -9.31 -0.47
C TYR A 197 13.55 -10.80 -0.28
N PHE A 198 13.01 -11.46 -1.28
CA PHE A 198 12.55 -12.82 -1.17
C PHE A 198 13.35 -13.66 -2.15
N ASP A 199 14.16 -14.57 -1.60
CA ASP A 199 14.67 -15.71 -2.35
C ASP A 199 13.45 -16.50 -2.84
N VAL A 200 12.94 -16.16 -4.02
CA VAL A 200 11.97 -16.99 -4.74
C VAL A 200 12.79 -18.05 -5.45
N MET A 201 13.29 -19.01 -4.68
CA MET A 201 13.89 -20.25 -5.18
C MET A 201 13.15 -21.44 -4.59
#